data_AF-A0A4R4MD95-F1
#
_entry.id   AF-A0A4R4MD95-F1
#
_cell.length_a   1.000
_cell.length_b   1.000
_cell.length_c   1.000
_cell.angle_alpha   90.00
_cell.angle_beta   90.00
_cell.angle_gamma   90.00
#
_symmetry.space_group_name_H-M   'P 1'
#
loop_
_entity.id
_entity.type
_entity.pdbx_description
1 polymer ?
#
loop_
_entity_poly.entity_id
_entity_poly.type
_entity_poly.pdbx_seq_one_letter_code
_entity_poly.pdbx_strand_id
1 'polypeptide(L)'
;MGSLRPLNVRAERYVLRWRTRLGRGTAIRYLDLLDGAITSKCYRCVRLYQVEEVPTWPPLLWVFAFSPSNHVKVVVRVRATPGGAWGYYEAGRGRCGYLAGCGDLEYATEQVDALLRHRMFPATW
;
A
#
# COMPACT_ATOMS: atom_id res chain seq x y z
N MET A 1 -1.02 -11.28 38.27
CA MET A 1 -0.20 -11.48 37.06
C MET A 1 -0.80 -10.66 35.92
N GLY A 2 -0.36 -9.41 35.74
CA GLY A 2 -1.02 -8.45 34.86
C GLY A 2 -0.05 -7.73 33.93
N SER A 3 -0.30 -7.87 32.63
CA SER A 3 -0.02 -6.87 31.58
C SER A 3 1.44 -6.45 31.29
N LEU A 4 2.24 -7.36 30.73
CA LEU A 4 3.43 -7.00 29.92
C LEU A 4 3.14 -6.83 28.41
N ARG A 5 1.89 -7.01 27.98
CA ARG A 5 1.46 -6.93 26.57
C ARG A 5 1.50 -5.53 25.91
N PRO A 6 1.35 -4.37 26.59
CA PRO A 6 1.25 -3.08 25.89
C PRO A 6 2.59 -2.53 25.39
N LEU A 7 3.70 -2.87 26.04
CA LEU A 7 5.04 -2.38 25.67
C LEU A 7 5.58 -3.10 24.43
N ASN A 8 5.33 -4.40 24.32
CA ASN A 8 5.82 -5.20 23.20
C ASN A 8 5.19 -4.75 21.86
N VAL A 9 3.89 -4.45 21.85
CA VAL A 9 3.17 -3.93 20.66
C VAL A 9 3.66 -2.54 20.25
N ARG A 10 4.07 -1.70 21.20
CA ARG A 10 4.66 -0.37 20.90
C ARG A 10 6.08 -0.52 20.35
N ALA A 11 6.92 -1.32 21.00
CA ALA A 11 8.29 -1.59 20.55
C ALA A 11 8.31 -2.21 19.15
N GLU A 12 7.48 -3.23 18.91
CA GLU A 12 7.31 -3.86 17.60
C GLU A 12 6.85 -2.84 16.54
N ARG A 13 5.95 -1.91 16.90
CA ARG A 13 5.54 -0.82 15.99
C ARG A 13 6.71 0.10 15.62
N TYR A 14 7.55 0.49 16.58
CA TYR A 14 8.72 1.31 16.29
C TYR A 14 9.69 0.53 15.40
N VAL A 15 9.96 -0.73 15.71
CA VAL A 15 10.83 -1.60 14.91
C VAL A 15 10.32 -1.75 13.47
N LEU A 16 9.02 -2.00 13.26
CA LEU A 16 8.44 -2.10 11.92
C LEU A 16 8.47 -0.77 11.16
N ARG A 17 8.27 0.35 11.86
CA ARG A 17 8.39 1.69 11.26
C ARG A 17 9.83 1.99 10.86
N TRP A 18 10.80 1.60 11.69
CA TRP A 18 12.22 1.68 11.40
C TRP A 18 12.61 0.77 10.23
N ARG A 19 12.16 -0.49 10.21
CA ARG A 19 12.38 -1.41 9.09
C ARG A 19 11.80 -0.89 7.78
N THR A 20 10.63 -0.28 7.82
CA THR A 20 10.01 0.34 6.63
C THR A 20 10.84 1.54 6.15
N ARG A 21 11.42 2.33 7.06
CA ARG A 21 12.31 3.46 6.72
C ARG A 21 13.64 2.99 6.14
N LEU A 22 14.28 2.01 6.78
CA LEU A 22 15.57 1.45 6.33
C LEU A 22 15.42 0.64 5.03
N GLY A 23 14.30 -0.05 4.85
CA GLY A 23 13.98 -0.80 3.64
C GLY A 23 13.23 0.01 2.58
N ARG A 24 13.41 1.34 2.53
CA ARG A 24 12.74 2.21 1.54
C ARG A 24 12.96 1.73 0.11
N GLY A 25 14.18 1.32 -0.25
CA GLY A 25 14.47 0.77 -1.57
C GLY A 25 13.67 -0.50 -1.90
N THR A 26 13.49 -1.39 -0.92
CA THR A 26 12.64 -2.58 -1.06
C THR A 26 11.17 -2.20 -1.24
N ALA A 27 10.67 -1.23 -0.47
CA ALA A 27 9.32 -0.74 -0.61
C ALA A 27 9.06 -0.09 -1.98
N ILE A 28 10.02 0.66 -2.51
CA ILE A 28 9.98 1.24 -3.87
C ILE A 28 9.91 0.14 -4.92
N ARG A 29 10.78 -0.88 -4.84
CA ARG A 29 10.77 -2.01 -5.78
C ARG A 29 9.40 -2.71 -5.85
N TYR A 30 8.78 -2.97 -4.69
CA TYR A 30 7.45 -3.56 -4.66
C TYR A 30 6.38 -2.63 -5.26
N LEU A 31 6.48 -1.32 -5.03
CA LEU A 31 5.56 -0.37 -5.66
C LEU A 31 5.77 -0.26 -7.17
N ASP A 32 7.00 -0.35 -7.67
CA ASP A 32 7.29 -0.39 -9.12
C ASP A 32 6.72 -1.65 -9.78
N LEU A 33 6.79 -2.81 -9.10
CA LEU A 33 6.16 -4.05 -9.58
C LEU A 33 4.64 -3.91 -9.64
N LEU A 34 4.03 -3.34 -8.59
CA LEU A 34 2.60 -3.08 -8.54
C LEU A 34 2.17 -2.07 -9.61
N ASP A 35 2.97 -1.03 -9.85
CA ASP A 35 2.73 -0.03 -10.89
C ASP A 35 2.64 -0.68 -12.28
N GLY A 36 3.58 -1.57 -12.62
CA GLY A 36 3.54 -2.30 -13.89
C GLY A 36 2.32 -3.20 -14.03
N ALA A 37 1.97 -3.94 -12.98
CA ALA A 37 0.81 -4.84 -12.98
C ALA A 37 -0.54 -4.10 -13.01
N ILE A 38 -0.61 -2.90 -12.43
CA ILE A 38 -1.81 -2.05 -12.48
C ILE A 38 -1.93 -1.34 -13.82
N THR A 39 -0.81 -0.91 -14.40
CA THR A 39 -0.78 -0.28 -15.72
C THR A 39 -1.27 -1.24 -16.80
N SER A 40 -0.96 -2.54 -16.69
CA SER A 40 -1.50 -3.56 -17.61
C SER A 40 -3.01 -3.75 -17.51
N LYS A 41 -3.64 -3.36 -16.38
CA LYS A 41 -5.10 -3.28 -16.22
C LYS A 41 -5.70 -1.94 -16.71
N CYS A 42 -4.94 -1.15 -17.46
CA CYS A 42 -5.36 0.14 -18.02
C CYS A 42 -5.70 1.23 -16.97
N TYR A 43 -5.19 1.08 -15.74
CA TYR A 43 -5.26 2.14 -14.74
C TYR A 43 -4.08 3.09 -14.85
N ARG A 44 -4.27 4.35 -14.43
CA ARG A 44 -3.19 5.34 -14.43
C ARG A 44 -2.53 5.40 -13.06
N CYS A 45 -1.22 5.32 -13.05
CA CYS A 45 -0.45 5.40 -11.82
C CYS A 45 0.37 6.69 -11.74
N VAL A 46 0.50 7.23 -10.52
CA VAL A 46 1.36 8.37 -10.19
C VAL A 46 2.29 7.95 -9.05
N ARG A 47 3.59 7.88 -9.36
CA ARG A 47 4.65 7.42 -8.46
C ARG A 47 5.13 8.58 -7.59
N LEU A 48 4.59 8.72 -6.37
CA LEU A 48 4.99 9.80 -5.45
C LEU A 48 6.29 9.54 -4.69
N TYR A 49 7.00 8.45 -5.00
CA TYR A 49 8.26 8.08 -4.38
C TYR A 49 9.50 8.43 -5.20
N GLN A 50 9.33 8.88 -6.45
CA GLN A 50 10.43 9.32 -7.31
C GLN A 50 11.00 10.68 -6.90
N VAL A 51 10.28 11.44 -6.05
CA VAL A 51 10.80 12.67 -5.48
C VAL A 51 11.75 12.31 -4.33
N GLU A 52 13.03 12.20 -4.67
CA GLU A 52 14.13 11.90 -3.76
C GLU A 52 14.31 12.97 -2.66
N GLU A 53 13.73 14.15 -2.87
CA GLU A 53 13.85 15.34 -2.05
C GLU A 53 13.21 15.22 -0.66
N VAL A 54 12.36 14.21 -0.40
CA VAL A 54 11.72 14.03 0.91
C VAL A 54 11.92 12.61 1.48
N PRO A 55 13.11 12.32 2.05
CA PRO A 55 13.42 11.02 2.66
C PRO A 55 12.48 10.67 3.83
N THR A 56 11.80 11.66 4.40
CA THR A 56 10.91 11.52 5.56
C THR A 56 9.55 10.92 5.22
N TRP A 57 9.10 11.02 3.96
CA TRP A 57 7.76 10.58 3.56
C TRP A 57 7.80 9.12 3.10
N PRO A 58 6.83 8.29 3.52
CA PRO A 58 6.75 6.91 3.05
C PRO A 58 6.54 6.91 1.53
N PRO A 59 7.12 5.94 0.79
CA PRO A 59 6.88 5.83 -0.64
C PRO A 59 5.40 5.47 -0.88
N LEU A 60 4.74 6.25 -1.74
CA LEU A 60 3.31 6.12 -2.06
C LEU A 60 3.12 5.96 -3.56
N LEU A 61 2.21 5.07 -3.95
CA LEU A 61 1.72 4.93 -5.31
C LEU A 61 0.26 5.37 -5.36
N TRP A 62 -0.05 6.32 -6.24
CA TRP A 62 -1.43 6.73 -6.49
C TRP A 62 -1.94 6.01 -7.72
N VAL A 63 -3.07 5.32 -7.57
CA VAL A 63 -3.72 4.58 -8.66
C VAL A 63 -5.05 5.26 -8.93
N PHE A 64 -5.26 5.64 -10.18
CA PHE A 64 -6.45 6.32 -10.65
C PHE A 64 -7.22 5.43 -11.62
N ALA A 65 -8.52 5.35 -11.40
CA ALA A 65 -9.45 4.86 -12.39
C ALA A 65 -10.32 6.03 -12.87
N PHE A 66 -10.31 6.25 -14.18
CA PHE A 66 -11.11 7.27 -14.83
C PHE A 66 -12.43 6.63 -15.30
N SER A 67 -13.55 7.09 -14.77
CA SER A 67 -14.88 6.88 -15.36
C SER A 67 -15.39 8.21 -15.94
N PRO A 68 -16.23 8.19 -16.98
CA PRO A 68 -16.89 9.41 -17.49
C PRO A 68 -17.70 10.17 -16.44
N SER A 69 -18.21 9.48 -15.42
CA SER A 69 -19.08 10.04 -14.39
C SER A 69 -18.37 10.34 -13.07
N ASN A 70 -17.24 9.68 -12.78
CA ASN A 70 -16.51 9.89 -11.52
C ASN A 70 -15.05 9.42 -11.64
N HIS A 71 -14.15 10.15 -11.00
CA HIS A 71 -12.74 9.75 -10.91
C HIS A 71 -12.47 9.22 -9.52
N VAL A 72 -12.03 7.97 -9.43
CA VAL A 72 -11.70 7.34 -8.14
C VAL A 72 -10.21 7.13 -8.03
N LYS A 73 -9.71 7.24 -6.81
CA LYS A 73 -8.31 7.02 -6.49
C LYS A 73 -8.14 6.06 -5.34
N VAL A 74 -7.06 5.29 -5.40
CA VAL A 74 -6.53 4.48 -4.31
C VAL A 74 -5.08 4.88 -4.10
N VAL A 75 -4.70 5.11 -2.85
CA VAL A 75 -3.31 5.41 -2.49
C VAL A 75 -2.73 4.18 -1.82
N VAL A 76 -1.75 3.55 -2.45
CA VAL A 76 -1.08 2.34 -1.95
C VAL A 76 0.27 2.71 -1.35
N ARG A 77 0.64 2.04 -0.26
CA ARG A 77 1.95 2.10 0.38
C ARG A 77 2.41 0.71 0.75
N VAL A 78 3.72 0.52 0.83
CA VAL A 78 4.32 -0.74 1.28
C VAL A 78 4.86 -0.58 2.70
N ARG A 79 4.64 -1.59 3.55
CA ARG A 79 5.13 -1.61 4.94
C ARG A 79 5.70 -2.96 5.29
N ALA A 80 6.73 -2.96 6.13
CA ALA A 80 7.22 -4.17 6.76
C ALA A 80 6.15 -4.74 7.71
N THR A 81 5.96 -6.05 7.68
CA THR A 81 5.06 -6.78 8.59
C THR A 81 5.86 -7.60 9.60
N PRO A 82 5.25 -8.04 10.71
CA PRO A 82 5.86 -9.04 11.59
C PRO A 82 6.32 -10.26 10.78
N GLY A 83 7.41 -10.90 11.20
CA GLY A 83 8.01 -12.03 10.47
C GLY A 83 8.94 -11.64 9.31
N GLY A 84 9.22 -10.34 9.11
CA GLY A 84 10.20 -9.86 8.14
C GLY A 84 9.70 -9.77 6.70
N ALA A 85 8.42 -10.07 6.46
CA ALA A 85 7.75 -9.89 5.19
C ALA A 85 7.32 -8.43 4.96
N TRP A 86 6.73 -8.18 3.79
CA TRP A 86 6.22 -6.89 3.36
C TRP A 86 4.76 -7.03 2.93
N GLY A 87 3.98 -5.97 3.13
CA GLY A 87 2.57 -5.92 2.71
C GLY A 87 2.22 -4.62 2.02
N TYR A 88 1.30 -4.72 1.07
CA TYR A 88 0.61 -3.59 0.45
C TYR A 88 -0.53 -3.11 1.36
N TYR A 89 -0.62 -1.81 1.53
CA TYR A 89 -1.64 -1.16 2.33
C TYR A 89 -2.25 0.03 1.59
N GLU A 90 -3.56 0.20 1.69
CA GLU A 90 -4.20 1.47 1.41
C GLU A 90 -3.82 2.51 2.48
N ALA A 91 -3.25 3.64 2.03
CA ALA A 91 -2.81 4.71 2.92
C ALA A 91 -3.98 5.44 3.59
N GLY A 92 -5.11 5.62 2.89
CA GLY A 92 -6.30 6.32 3.37
C GLY A 92 -7.05 5.62 4.51
N ARG A 93 -7.00 4.28 4.57
CA ARG A 93 -7.67 3.47 5.61
C ARG A 93 -6.83 3.18 6.86
N GLY A 94 -5.67 3.80 6.99
CA GLY A 94 -4.85 3.66 8.20
C GLY A 94 -4.42 2.22 8.46
N ARG A 95 -4.94 1.60 9.53
CA ARG A 95 -4.62 0.21 9.93
C ARG A 95 -5.51 -0.85 9.27
N CYS A 96 -6.73 -0.49 8.88
CA CYS A 96 -7.67 -1.39 8.22
C CYS A 96 -7.46 -1.45 6.70
N GLY A 97 -6.36 -0.87 6.21
CA GLY A 97 -6.05 -0.79 4.79
C GLY A 97 -5.18 -1.93 4.29
N TYR A 98 -4.99 -3.04 5.00
CA TYR A 98 -4.20 -4.16 4.47
C TYR A 98 -4.86 -4.70 3.20
N LEU A 99 -4.08 -4.82 2.12
CA LEU A 99 -4.58 -5.29 0.82
C LEU A 99 -4.12 -6.73 0.57
N ALA A 100 -2.80 -6.93 0.61
CA ALA A 100 -2.14 -8.18 0.25
C ALA A 100 -0.69 -8.20 0.77
N GLY A 101 -0.10 -9.40 0.82
CA GLY A 101 1.34 -9.56 1.01
C GLY A 101 2.10 -9.23 -0.27
N CYS A 102 3.31 -8.66 -0.15
CA CYS A 102 4.12 -8.31 -1.31
C CYS A 102 4.69 -9.53 -2.08
N GLY A 103 4.54 -10.74 -1.54
CA GLY A 103 4.92 -11.98 -2.23
C GLY A 103 3.92 -12.44 -3.28
N ASP A 104 2.70 -11.88 -3.30
CA ASP A 104 1.65 -12.21 -4.26
C ASP A 104 1.19 -10.95 -4.98
N LEU A 105 1.85 -10.68 -6.12
CA LEU A 105 1.61 -9.48 -6.92
C LEU A 105 0.25 -9.54 -7.64
N GLU A 106 -0.16 -10.73 -8.07
CA GLU A 106 -1.40 -10.95 -8.80
C GLU A 106 -2.59 -10.66 -7.88
N TYR A 107 -2.61 -11.28 -6.70
CA TYR A 107 -3.63 -11.03 -5.70
C TYR A 107 -3.66 -9.56 -5.24
N ALA A 108 -2.49 -8.93 -5.06
CA ALA A 108 -2.41 -7.50 -4.74
C ALA A 108 -3.05 -6.63 -5.82
N THR A 109 -2.84 -6.97 -7.09
CA THR A 109 -3.38 -6.24 -8.24
C THR A 109 -4.90 -6.42 -8.33
N GLU A 110 -5.40 -7.62 -8.08
CA GLU A 110 -6.85 -7.90 -8.00
C GLU A 110 -7.53 -7.16 -6.86
N GLN A 111 -6.92 -7.10 -5.69
CA GLN A 111 -7.47 -6.37 -4.55
C GLN A 111 -7.56 -4.86 -4.81
N VAL A 112 -6.56 -4.27 -5.47
CA VAL A 112 -6.60 -2.85 -5.87
C VAL A 112 -7.68 -2.61 -6.94
N ASP A 113 -7.77 -3.50 -7.93
CA ASP A 113 -8.78 -3.45 -8.99
C ASP A 113 -10.20 -3.55 -8.41
N ALA A 114 -10.46 -4.51 -7.52
CA ALA A 114 -11.73 -4.66 -6.82
C ALA A 114 -12.11 -3.40 -6.01
N LEU A 115 -11.13 -2.79 -5.32
CA LEU A 115 -11.35 -1.54 -4.59
C LEU A 115 -11.70 -0.37 -5.51
N LEU A 116 -11.05 -0.26 -6.67
CA LEU A 116 -11.36 0.78 -7.65
C LEU A 116 -12.76 0.56 -8.23
N ARG A 117 -13.08 -0.67 -8.65
CA ARG A 117 -14.41 -1.02 -9.18
C ARG A 117 -15.52 -0.75 -8.17
N HIS A 118 -15.34 -1.14 -6.91
CA HIS A 118 -16.30 -0.85 -5.84
C HIS A 118 -16.51 0.67 -5.66
N ARG A 119 -15.48 1.49 -5.82
CA ARG A 119 -15.61 2.96 -5.74
C ARG A 119 -16.26 3.56 -6.98
N MET A 120 -16.00 3.01 -8.16
CA MET A 120 -16.61 3.45 -9.42
C MET A 120 -18.10 3.11 -9.47
N PHE A 121 -18.47 1.94 -8.96
CA PHE A 121 -19.82 1.40 -9.03
C PHE A 121 -20.32 1.01 -7.62
N PRO A 122 -20.62 1.99 -6.75
CA PRO A 122 -21.04 1.72 -5.38
C PRO A 122 -22.43 1.06 -5.27
N ALA A 123 -23.20 1.01 -6.35
CA ALA A 123 -24.58 0.50 -6.38
C ALA A 123 -24.73 -0.90 -7.03
N THR A 124 -23.64 -1.53 -7.46
CA THR A 124 -23.67 -2.84 -8.14
C THR A 124 -23.32 -4.02 -7.24
N TRP A 125 -23.24 -3.81 -5.92
CA TRP A 125 -22.78 -4.79 -4.94
C TRP A 125 -23.63 -4.76 -3.68
#